data_AF-A0AAU0VT54-F1
#
_entry.id   AF-A0AAU0VT54-F1
#
_cell.length_a   1.000
_cell.length_b   1.000
_cell.length_c   1.000
_cell.angle_alpha   90.00
_cell.angle_beta   90.00
_cell.angle_gamma   90.00
#
_symmetry.space_group_name_H-M   'P 1'
#
loop_
_entity.id
_entity.type
_entity.pdbx_description
1 polymer ?
#
loop_
_entity_poly.entity_id
_entity_poly.type
_entity_poly.pdbx_seq_one_letter_code
_entity_poly.pdbx_strand_id
1 'polypeptide(L)'
;MAHQAGGRRPVPRSVPESCETRAYLDDYAAVVEVAPFPSLVVDHRWNVVLANDAFATLFGDVRHHPTAMPGDNFLRFVLFHPDAGQVLGEHEPGWCLPMLAQLKTALEGYGHDHELQAIRRDVARDPIMDAAFRQGLPYWIHAVGESAARLDGAVRLLHHPDPRRGTAECRVVDETPPLLRDLGHRRLTMIPRQPSAAVRRAHLTVVPAPQT
;
A
#
# COMPACT_ATOMS: atom_id res chain seq x y z
N MET A 1 -55.97 -2.08 -2.16
CA MET A 1 -55.34 -3.40 -1.97
C MET A 1 -53.97 -3.36 -2.63
N ALA A 2 -52.91 -3.05 -1.87
CA ALA A 2 -51.56 -2.88 -2.40
C ALA A 2 -50.58 -3.75 -1.60
N HIS A 3 -49.88 -4.62 -2.30
CA HIS A 3 -48.93 -5.59 -1.74
C HIS A 3 -47.62 -4.88 -1.33
N GLN A 4 -47.29 -4.91 -0.03
CA GLN A 4 -45.92 -4.64 0.44
C GLN A 4 -45.20 -5.96 0.69
N ALA A 5 -44.36 -6.36 -0.27
CA ALA A 5 -43.36 -7.40 -0.07
C ALA A 5 -42.07 -6.74 0.44
N GLY A 6 -41.90 -6.71 1.77
CA GLY A 6 -40.66 -6.30 2.41
C GLY A 6 -39.59 -7.37 2.23
N GLY A 7 -38.89 -7.36 1.09
CA GLY A 7 -37.73 -8.21 0.85
C GLY A 7 -36.57 -7.81 1.77
N ARG A 8 -36.38 -8.57 2.84
CA ARG A 8 -35.24 -8.47 3.75
C ARG A 8 -33.98 -8.88 2.96
N ARG A 9 -33.22 -7.91 2.46
CA ARG A 9 -31.95 -8.15 1.75
C ARG A 9 -30.97 -8.85 2.71
N PRO A 10 -30.31 -9.94 2.31
CA PRO A 10 -29.26 -10.55 3.12
C PRO A 10 -28.09 -9.58 3.24
N VAL A 11 -27.71 -9.23 4.47
CA VAL A 11 -26.41 -8.60 4.74
C VAL A 11 -25.34 -9.63 4.36
N PRO A 12 -24.32 -9.28 3.56
CA PRO A 12 -23.17 -10.18 3.35
C PRO A 12 -22.54 -10.43 4.71
N ARG A 13 -22.66 -11.67 5.21
CA ARG A 13 -21.91 -12.10 6.37
C ARG A 13 -20.44 -12.08 5.97
N SER A 14 -19.62 -11.29 6.65
CA SER A 14 -18.21 -11.63 6.79
C SER A 14 -18.18 -13.08 7.27
N VAL A 15 -17.65 -13.97 6.44
CA VAL A 15 -17.49 -15.37 6.82
C VAL A 15 -16.67 -15.35 8.11
N PRO A 16 -17.17 -15.90 9.22
CA PRO A 16 -16.32 -16.11 10.38
C PRO A 16 -15.16 -16.96 9.89
N GLU A 17 -13.93 -16.43 9.97
CA GLU A 17 -12.73 -17.19 9.66
C GLU A 17 -12.82 -18.53 10.38
N SER A 18 -12.77 -19.62 9.62
CA SER A 18 -12.81 -20.94 10.21
C SER A 18 -11.59 -21.11 11.12
N CYS A 19 -11.66 -22.02 12.08
CA CYS A 19 -10.48 -22.35 12.90
C CYS A 19 -9.27 -22.75 12.03
N GLU A 20 -9.52 -23.38 10.88
CA GLU A 20 -8.48 -23.75 9.92
C GLU A 20 -7.85 -22.53 9.24
N THR A 21 -8.64 -21.52 8.87
CA THR A 21 -8.14 -20.25 8.33
C THR A 21 -7.20 -19.56 9.33
N ARG A 22 -7.58 -19.51 10.61
CA ARG A 22 -6.75 -18.90 11.65
C ARG A 22 -5.46 -19.66 11.88
N ALA A 23 -5.53 -20.98 11.99
CA ALA A 23 -4.34 -21.82 12.12
C ALA A 23 -3.38 -21.62 10.95
N TYR A 24 -3.88 -21.51 9.72
CA TYR A 24 -3.05 -21.21 8.57
C TYR A 24 -2.39 -19.83 8.65
N LEU A 25 -3.11 -18.79 9.08
CA LEU A 25 -2.54 -17.45 9.26
C LEU A 25 -1.49 -17.42 10.36
N ASP A 26 -1.70 -18.15 11.46
CA ASP A 26 -0.74 -18.30 12.55
C ASP A 26 0.56 -18.98 12.05
N ASP A 27 0.44 -20.05 11.27
CA ASP A 27 1.59 -20.72 10.63
C ASP A 27 2.27 -19.79 9.61
N TYR A 28 1.49 -19.05 8.83
CA TYR A 28 2.01 -18.12 7.83
C TYR A 28 2.72 -16.92 8.45
N ALA A 29 2.37 -16.52 9.67
CA ALA A 29 3.06 -15.46 10.41
C ALA A 29 4.55 -15.77 10.56
N ALA A 30 4.93 -17.03 10.79
CA ALA A 30 6.33 -17.44 10.83
C ALA A 30 7.06 -17.20 9.51
N VAL A 31 6.38 -17.36 8.36
CA VAL A 31 6.93 -17.10 7.02
C VAL A 31 7.12 -15.59 6.78
N VAL A 32 6.17 -14.78 7.24
CA VAL A 32 6.26 -13.32 7.14
C VAL A 32 7.38 -12.79 8.03
N GLU A 33 7.50 -13.31 9.26
CA GLU A 33 8.46 -12.84 10.26
C GLU A 33 9.91 -13.03 9.79
N VAL A 34 10.26 -14.19 9.22
CA VAL A 34 11.62 -14.47 8.77
C VAL A 34 12.05 -13.70 7.51
N ALA A 35 11.14 -12.97 6.87
CA ALA A 35 11.47 -12.19 5.68
C ALA A 35 12.43 -11.04 6.06
N PRO A 36 13.56 -10.86 5.35
CA PRO A 36 14.60 -9.90 5.74
C PRO A 36 14.22 -8.43 5.46
N PHE A 37 13.05 -8.19 4.86
CA PHE A 37 12.59 -6.89 4.41
C PHE A 37 11.20 -6.59 4.95
N PRO A 38 10.82 -5.30 5.09
CA PRO A 38 9.48 -4.89 5.53
C PRO A 38 8.40 -5.64 4.74
N SER A 39 7.64 -6.46 5.46
CA SER A 39 6.64 -7.36 4.91
C SER A 39 5.34 -7.22 5.68
N LEU A 40 4.23 -7.19 4.96
CA LEU A 40 2.89 -7.17 5.53
C LEU A 40 1.92 -8.03 4.71
N VAL A 41 0.90 -8.56 5.38
CA VAL A 41 -0.26 -9.20 4.77
C VAL A 41 -1.46 -8.30 5.02
N VAL A 42 -2.22 -8.00 3.97
CA VAL A 42 -3.44 -7.20 4.06
C VAL A 42 -4.65 -7.93 3.51
N ASP A 43 -5.83 -7.66 4.06
CA ASP A 43 -7.10 -8.13 3.51
C ASP A 43 -7.57 -7.30 2.29
N HIS A 44 -8.76 -7.58 1.76
CA HIS A 44 -9.33 -6.85 0.63
C HIS A 44 -9.69 -5.39 0.94
N ARG A 45 -9.75 -5.03 2.22
CA ARG A 45 -10.00 -3.68 2.74
C ARG A 45 -8.72 -2.92 3.06
N TRP A 46 -7.56 -3.55 2.83
CA TRP A 46 -6.25 -3.05 3.21
C TRP A 46 -5.97 -3.01 4.71
N ASN A 47 -6.75 -3.73 5.52
CA ASN A 47 -6.41 -3.95 6.92
C ASN A 47 -5.19 -4.83 7.00
N VAL A 48 -4.24 -4.48 7.86
CA VAL A 48 -3.04 -5.27 8.07
C VAL A 48 -3.37 -6.42 9.00
N VAL A 49 -3.23 -7.64 8.48
CA VAL A 49 -3.50 -8.89 9.20
C VAL A 49 -2.23 -9.40 9.87
N LEU A 50 -1.08 -9.27 9.18
CA LEU A 50 0.25 -9.63 9.68
C LEU A 50 1.27 -8.59 9.22
N ALA A 51 2.28 -8.32 10.03
CA ALA A 51 3.46 -7.55 9.65
C ALA A 51 4.66 -8.04 10.45
N ASN A 52 5.86 -7.99 9.86
CA ASN A 52 7.08 -8.42 10.54
C ASN A 52 7.79 -7.26 11.27
N ASP A 53 8.81 -7.61 12.06
CA ASP A 53 9.62 -6.64 12.80
C ASP A 53 10.33 -5.62 11.89
N ALA A 54 10.70 -6.01 10.66
CA ALA A 54 11.28 -5.09 9.69
C ALA A 54 10.28 -4.01 9.26
N PHE A 55 9.00 -4.35 9.10
CA PHE A 55 7.93 -3.39 8.85
C PHE A 55 7.69 -2.51 10.08
N ALA A 56 7.61 -3.09 11.27
CA ALA A 56 7.46 -2.33 12.51
C ALA A 56 8.61 -1.32 12.70
N THR A 57 9.84 -1.71 12.36
CA THR A 57 11.01 -0.82 12.40
C THR A 57 10.93 0.30 11.37
N LEU A 58 10.51 0.00 10.13
CA LEU A 58 10.36 1.01 9.07
C LEU A 58 9.36 2.12 9.45
N PHE A 59 8.28 1.75 10.15
CA PHE A 59 7.22 2.66 10.54
C PHE A 59 7.26 3.06 12.03
N GLY A 60 8.33 2.73 12.75
CA GLY A 60 8.39 2.85 14.22
C GLY A 60 8.32 4.27 14.75
N ASP A 61 8.77 5.26 13.95
CA ASP A 61 8.76 6.67 14.33
C ASP A 61 7.45 7.40 13.96
N VAL A 62 6.49 6.69 13.34
CA VAL A 62 5.19 7.25 12.97
C VAL A 62 4.40 7.57 14.24
N ARG A 63 3.93 8.82 14.37
CA ARG A 63 3.14 9.22 15.53
C ARG A 63 1.80 8.50 15.53
N HIS A 64 1.28 8.23 16.72
CA HIS A 64 -0.02 7.61 16.85
C HIS A 64 -1.13 8.44 16.19
N HIS A 65 -1.99 7.80 15.40
CA HIS A 65 -3.15 8.40 14.76
C HIS A 65 -4.35 7.45 14.90
N PRO A 66 -5.54 7.96 15.26
CA PRO A 66 -6.67 7.13 15.68
C PRO A 66 -7.21 6.16 14.61
N THR A 67 -6.98 6.44 13.32
CA THR A 67 -7.57 5.63 12.24
C THR A 67 -6.63 5.35 11.07
N ALA A 68 -5.35 5.73 11.16
CA ALA A 68 -4.46 5.68 9.99
C ALA A 68 -3.08 5.14 10.35
N MET A 69 -3.01 4.26 11.36
CA MET A 69 -1.76 3.59 11.67
C MET A 69 -1.36 2.62 10.55
N PRO A 70 -0.07 2.56 10.19
CA PRO A 70 0.42 1.69 9.12
C PRO A 70 0.20 0.20 9.44
N GLY A 71 0.19 -0.17 10.72
CA GLY A 71 -0.09 -1.53 11.18
C GLY A 71 -1.58 -1.87 11.37
N ASP A 72 -2.49 -0.90 11.16
CA ASP A 72 -3.94 -1.16 11.24
C ASP A 72 -4.54 -1.26 9.83
N ASN A 73 -4.33 -0.23 9.01
CA ASN A 73 -4.79 -0.21 7.62
C ASN A 73 -3.82 0.60 6.76
N PHE A 74 -3.07 -0.11 5.91
CA PHE A 74 -1.98 0.50 5.13
C PHE A 74 -2.48 1.51 4.10
N LEU A 75 -3.65 1.27 3.50
CA LEU A 75 -4.29 2.23 2.58
C LEU A 75 -4.63 3.54 3.31
N ARG A 76 -5.23 3.46 4.50
CA ARG A 76 -5.55 4.64 5.31
C ARG A 76 -4.30 5.38 5.75
N PHE A 77 -3.24 4.66 6.11
CA PHE A 77 -1.95 5.27 6.41
C PHE A 77 -1.44 6.11 5.23
N VAL A 78 -1.37 5.52 4.03
CA VAL A 78 -0.88 6.25 2.84
C VAL A 78 -1.77 7.46 2.54
N LEU A 79 -3.09 7.35 2.62
CA LEU A 79 -3.99 8.41 2.17
C LEU A 79 -4.23 9.52 3.20
N PHE A 80 -4.13 9.23 4.50
CA PHE A 80 -4.62 10.15 5.55
C PHE A 80 -3.63 10.42 6.68
N HIS A 81 -2.56 9.64 6.83
CA HIS A 81 -1.63 9.86 7.94
C HIS A 81 -0.73 11.07 7.66
N PRO A 82 -0.63 12.05 8.57
CA PRO A 82 0.21 13.24 8.35
C PRO A 82 1.70 12.92 8.24
N ASP A 83 2.15 11.83 8.86
CA ASP A 83 3.55 11.38 8.77
C ASP A 83 3.81 10.42 7.60
N ALA A 84 2.82 10.14 6.74
CA ALA A 84 3.02 9.21 5.62
C ALA A 84 4.20 9.62 4.73
N GLY A 85 4.31 10.91 4.40
CA GLY A 85 5.42 11.46 3.61
C GLY A 85 6.77 11.46 4.31
N GLN A 86 6.84 11.18 5.62
CA GLN A 86 8.12 11.02 6.33
C GLN A 86 8.74 9.64 6.07
N VAL A 87 7.94 8.64 5.69
CA VAL A 87 8.38 7.28 5.40
C VAL A 87 8.29 6.97 3.90
N LEU A 88 7.25 7.46 3.24
CA LEU A 88 6.93 7.20 1.84
C LEU A 88 7.41 8.37 0.97
N GLY A 89 8.59 8.24 0.37
CA GLY A 89 9.18 9.29 -0.46
C GLY A 89 8.42 9.53 -1.75
N GLU A 90 8.45 10.78 -2.25
CA GLU A 90 7.60 11.24 -3.35
C GLU A 90 6.12 10.83 -3.10
N HIS A 91 5.62 11.13 -1.90
CA HIS A 91 4.37 10.59 -1.37
C HIS A 91 3.21 10.68 -2.35
N GLU A 92 2.97 11.83 -2.96
CA GLU A 92 1.82 12.04 -3.82
C GLU A 92 1.88 11.21 -5.12
N PRO A 93 2.90 11.37 -6.00
CA PRO A 93 2.96 10.61 -7.25
C PRO A 93 3.41 9.15 -7.05
N GLY A 94 4.23 8.87 -6.04
CA GLY A 94 4.79 7.56 -5.76
C GLY A 94 3.82 6.65 -5.01
N TRP A 95 3.02 7.18 -4.09
CA TRP A 95 2.22 6.34 -3.19
C TRP A 95 0.73 6.69 -3.21
N CYS A 96 0.37 7.95 -3.07
CA CYS A 96 -1.02 8.37 -2.94
C CYS A 96 -1.85 8.01 -4.18
N LEU A 97 -1.40 8.38 -5.40
CA LEU A 97 -2.13 8.07 -6.63
C LEU A 97 -2.26 6.55 -6.90
N PRO A 98 -1.19 5.74 -6.80
CA PRO A 98 -1.33 4.29 -6.86
C PRO A 98 -2.31 3.73 -5.82
N MET A 99 -2.29 4.22 -4.58
CA MET A 99 -3.19 3.75 -3.53
C MET A 99 -4.65 4.18 -3.76
N LEU A 100 -4.90 5.35 -4.33
CA LEU A 100 -6.24 5.73 -4.82
C LEU A 100 -6.71 4.80 -5.95
N ALA A 101 -5.80 4.36 -6.82
CA ALA A 101 -6.11 3.36 -7.84
C ALA A 101 -6.51 2.02 -7.22
N GLN A 102 -5.79 1.56 -6.20
CA GLN A 102 -6.12 0.33 -5.45
C GLN A 102 -7.48 0.45 -4.74
N LEU A 103 -7.78 1.60 -4.13
CA LEU A 103 -9.10 1.87 -3.54
C LEU A 103 -10.20 1.78 -4.60
N LYS A 104 -10.00 2.39 -5.78
CA LYS A 104 -10.97 2.32 -6.87
C LYS A 104 -11.24 0.88 -7.30
N THR A 105 -10.18 0.08 -7.52
CA THR A 105 -10.31 -1.35 -7.84
C THR A 105 -11.02 -2.13 -6.74
N ALA A 106 -10.70 -1.88 -5.47
CA ALA A 106 -11.39 -2.53 -4.35
C ALA A 106 -12.89 -2.17 -4.30
N LEU A 107 -13.25 -0.91 -4.55
CA LEU A 107 -14.65 -0.46 -4.62
C LEU A 107 -15.40 -1.08 -5.81
N GLU A 108 -14.73 -1.32 -6.94
CA GLU A 108 -15.32 -1.99 -8.09
C GLU A 108 -15.62 -3.48 -7.80
N GLY A 109 -14.71 -4.17 -7.09
CA GLY A 109 -14.89 -5.57 -6.68
C GLY A 109 -15.83 -5.76 -5.48
N TYR A 110 -15.86 -4.81 -4.56
CA TYR A 110 -16.52 -4.91 -3.25
C TYR A 110 -17.40 -3.69 -2.94
N GLY A 111 -18.18 -3.21 -3.90
CA GLY A 111 -18.89 -1.93 -3.81
C GLY A 111 -19.90 -1.77 -2.66
N HIS A 112 -20.34 -2.86 -2.03
CA HIS A 112 -21.24 -2.83 -0.87
C HIS A 112 -20.50 -2.90 0.47
N ASP A 113 -19.17 -3.02 0.47
CA ASP A 113 -18.37 -3.09 1.68
C ASP A 113 -18.37 -1.74 2.41
N HIS A 114 -18.94 -1.73 3.61
CA HIS A 114 -19.18 -0.50 4.37
C HIS A 114 -17.88 0.23 4.77
N GLU A 115 -16.78 -0.51 4.93
CA GLU A 115 -15.49 0.01 5.37
C GLU A 115 -14.75 0.65 4.21
N LEU A 116 -14.72 -0.01 3.04
CA LEU A 116 -14.22 0.62 1.80
C LEU A 116 -15.03 1.87 1.44
N GLN A 117 -16.36 1.81 1.62
CA GLN A 117 -17.21 3.00 1.44
C GLN A 117 -16.94 4.09 2.48
N ALA A 118 -16.48 3.74 3.69
CA ALA A 118 -16.05 4.72 4.69
C ALA A 118 -14.77 5.43 4.26
N ILE A 119 -13.78 4.69 3.76
CA ILE A 119 -12.56 5.25 3.17
C ILE A 119 -12.91 6.18 2.00
N ARG A 120 -13.82 5.78 1.11
CA ARG A 120 -14.29 6.63 0.01
C ARG A 120 -14.95 7.93 0.50
N ARG A 121 -15.74 7.88 1.58
CA ARG A 121 -16.34 9.07 2.19
C ARG A 121 -15.28 9.98 2.80
N ASP A 122 -14.24 9.42 3.43
CA ASP A 122 -13.13 10.19 3.97
C ASP A 122 -12.33 10.89 2.85
N VAL A 123 -12.06 10.20 1.73
CA VAL A 123 -11.52 10.84 0.51
C VAL A 123 -12.42 11.98 0.03
N ALA A 124 -13.75 11.82 0.09
CA ALA A 124 -14.71 12.84 -0.35
C ALA A 124 -14.72 14.11 0.52
N ARG A 125 -14.26 14.01 1.78
CA ARG A 125 -14.30 15.13 2.74
C ARG A 125 -13.21 16.17 2.46
N ASP A 126 -12.11 15.75 1.86
CA ASP A 126 -11.06 16.64 1.39
C ASP A 126 -11.28 16.94 -0.11
N PRO A 127 -11.59 18.19 -0.48
CA PRO A 127 -11.82 18.56 -1.88
C PRO A 127 -10.66 18.27 -2.82
N ILE A 128 -9.41 18.36 -2.34
CA ILE A 128 -8.21 18.09 -3.14
C ILE A 128 -8.12 16.58 -3.41
N MET A 129 -8.30 15.76 -2.38
CA MET A 129 -8.31 14.30 -2.51
C MET A 129 -9.49 13.77 -3.33
N ASP A 130 -10.68 14.35 -3.19
CA ASP A 130 -11.84 13.97 -4.00
C ASP A 130 -11.62 14.33 -5.47
N ALA A 131 -11.04 15.50 -5.76
CA ALA A 131 -10.66 15.89 -7.11
C ALA A 131 -9.56 14.96 -7.68
N ALA A 132 -8.54 14.63 -6.87
CA ALA A 132 -7.51 13.66 -7.25
C ALA A 132 -8.13 12.30 -7.55
N PHE A 133 -9.07 11.79 -6.76
CA PHE A 133 -9.72 10.50 -7.00
C PHE A 133 -10.63 10.51 -8.23
N ARG A 134 -11.47 11.54 -8.39
CA ARG A 134 -12.49 11.60 -9.46
C ARG A 134 -11.93 12.01 -10.82
N GLN A 135 -10.97 12.92 -10.84
CA GLN A 135 -10.46 13.56 -12.05
C GLN A 135 -8.97 13.29 -12.26
N GLY A 136 -8.16 13.47 -11.20
CA GLY A 136 -6.71 13.31 -11.27
C GLY A 136 -6.27 11.88 -11.59
N LEU A 137 -6.88 10.88 -10.97
CA LEU A 137 -6.53 9.47 -11.11
C LEU A 137 -6.81 8.96 -12.53
N PRO A 138 -7.99 9.18 -13.15
CA PRO A 138 -8.20 8.85 -14.56
C PRO A 138 -7.17 9.49 -15.50
N TYR A 139 -6.87 10.77 -15.30
CA TYR A 139 -5.87 11.48 -16.11
C TYR A 139 -4.47 10.90 -15.93
N TRP A 140 -4.07 10.64 -14.68
CA TRP A 140 -2.78 10.05 -14.36
C TRP A 140 -2.63 8.66 -14.99
N ILE A 141 -3.63 7.77 -14.84
CA ILE A 141 -3.61 6.45 -15.49
C ILE A 141 -3.49 6.58 -17.01
N HIS A 142 -4.20 7.53 -17.62
CA HIS A 142 -4.08 7.77 -19.06
C HIS A 142 -2.67 8.23 -19.46
N ALA A 143 -2.02 9.06 -18.64
CA ALA A 143 -0.69 9.61 -18.92
C ALA A 143 0.44 8.60 -18.70
N VAL A 144 0.40 7.80 -17.63
CA VAL A 144 1.49 6.88 -17.23
C VAL A 144 1.20 5.40 -17.48
N GLY A 145 -0.01 5.07 -17.93
CA GLY A 145 -0.48 3.73 -18.23
C GLY A 145 -0.97 2.95 -17.00
N GLU A 146 -1.83 1.96 -17.24
CA GLU A 146 -2.42 1.11 -16.18
C GLU A 146 -1.38 0.36 -15.35
N SER A 147 -0.20 0.07 -15.92
CA SER A 147 0.91 -0.56 -15.19
C SER A 147 1.41 0.27 -14.02
N ALA A 148 1.27 1.61 -14.06
CA ALA A 148 1.70 2.47 -12.97
C ALA A 148 0.85 2.31 -11.70
N ALA A 149 -0.42 1.92 -11.87
CA ALA A 149 -1.35 1.62 -10.77
C ALA A 149 -1.06 0.26 -10.11
N ARG A 150 -0.28 -0.61 -10.75
CA ARG A 150 0.13 -1.89 -10.15
C ARG A 150 1.10 -1.61 -9.00
N LEU A 151 0.90 -2.32 -7.90
CA LEU A 151 1.84 -2.31 -6.79
C LEU A 151 2.94 -3.35 -7.00
N ASP A 152 2.61 -4.52 -7.51
CA ASP A 152 3.61 -5.54 -7.77
C ASP A 152 4.61 -5.09 -8.84
N GLY A 153 5.89 -5.32 -8.56
CA GLY A 153 7.02 -4.93 -9.39
C GLY A 153 7.28 -3.43 -9.44
N ALA A 154 6.49 -2.62 -8.74
CA ALA A 154 6.60 -1.17 -8.78
C ALA A 154 7.82 -0.72 -7.97
N VAL A 155 8.58 0.24 -8.50
CA VAL A 155 9.68 0.88 -7.77
C VAL A 155 9.14 2.15 -7.13
N ARG A 156 9.42 2.33 -5.85
CA ARG A 156 8.95 3.43 -5.00
C ARG A 156 10.08 3.95 -4.14
N LEU A 157 9.95 5.17 -3.65
CA LEU A 157 10.91 5.74 -2.70
C LEU A 157 10.43 5.53 -1.27
N LEU A 158 11.35 5.14 -0.40
CA LEU A 158 11.18 5.08 1.04
C LEU A 158 12.26 5.92 1.71
N HIS A 159 11.92 6.60 2.79
CA HIS A 159 12.88 7.21 3.68
C HIS A 159 13.28 6.18 4.74
N HIS A 160 14.57 5.91 4.83
CA HIS A 160 15.08 4.98 5.83
C HIS A 160 14.95 5.61 7.24
N PRO A 161 14.56 4.85 8.28
CA PRO A 161 14.43 5.38 9.64
C PRO A 161 15.71 6.02 10.17
N ASP A 162 16.87 5.41 9.91
CA ASP A 162 18.18 6.07 10.07
C ASP A 162 18.35 7.21 9.04
N PRO A 163 18.33 8.50 9.47
CA PRO A 163 18.41 9.64 8.57
C PRO A 163 19.72 9.70 7.78
N ARG A 164 20.78 9.03 8.26
CA ARG A 164 22.07 8.97 7.57
C ARG A 164 22.02 8.17 6.27
N ARG A 165 21.04 7.27 6.14
CA ARG A 165 20.83 6.48 4.92
C ARG A 165 19.92 7.18 3.91
N GLY A 166 19.14 8.15 4.36
CA GLY A 166 18.30 8.99 3.50
C GLY A 166 17.23 8.20 2.73
N THR A 167 16.92 8.68 1.52
CA THR A 167 15.93 8.07 0.63
C THR A 167 16.53 6.89 -0.14
N ALA A 168 15.81 5.78 -0.19
CA ALA A 168 16.15 4.59 -0.95
C ALA A 168 15.02 4.20 -1.91
N GLU A 169 15.38 3.69 -3.09
CA GLU A 169 14.43 2.97 -3.93
C GLU A 169 14.12 1.61 -3.31
N CYS A 170 12.84 1.23 -3.28
CA CYS A 170 12.39 -0.12 -2.99
C CYS A 170 11.55 -0.66 -4.14
N ARG A 171 11.64 -1.96 -4.40
CA ARG A 171 10.69 -2.69 -5.22
C ARG A 171 9.61 -3.25 -4.31
N VAL A 172 8.36 -2.96 -4.60
CA VAL A 172 7.22 -3.64 -3.99
C VAL A 172 7.02 -4.96 -4.72
N VAL A 173 6.97 -6.05 -3.97
CA VAL A 173 6.70 -7.41 -4.48
C VAL A 173 5.41 -7.91 -3.85
N ASP A 174 4.46 -8.32 -4.67
CA ASP A 174 3.24 -9.02 -4.27
C ASP A 174 3.44 -10.53 -4.50
N GLU A 175 3.72 -11.26 -3.43
CA GLU A 175 3.85 -12.70 -3.47
C GLU A 175 2.76 -13.34 -2.63
N THR A 176 1.60 -13.56 -3.25
CA THR A 176 0.42 -14.09 -2.57
C THR A 176 0.17 -15.56 -2.96
N PRO A 177 0.45 -16.53 -2.05
CA PRO A 177 0.11 -17.94 -2.24
C PRO A 177 -1.40 -18.14 -2.49
N PRO A 178 -1.80 -19.24 -3.16
CA PRO A 178 -3.21 -19.49 -3.49
C PRO A 178 -4.15 -19.41 -2.28
N LEU A 179 -3.79 -20.03 -1.16
CA LEU A 179 -4.65 -20.04 0.02
C LEU A 179 -4.85 -18.65 0.62
N LEU A 180 -3.80 -17.80 0.68
CA LEU A 180 -3.97 -16.39 1.08
C LEU A 180 -4.86 -15.63 0.10
N ARG A 181 -4.70 -15.87 -1.20
CA ARG A 181 -5.51 -15.22 -2.24
C ARG A 181 -6.98 -15.59 -2.13
N ASP A 182 -7.28 -16.85 -1.86
CA ASP A 182 -8.64 -17.36 -1.68
C ASP A 182 -9.32 -16.77 -0.44
N LEU A 183 -8.53 -16.42 0.59
CA LEU A 183 -8.97 -15.66 1.75
C LEU A 183 -9.14 -14.16 1.48
N GLY A 184 -8.88 -13.69 0.26
CA GLY A 184 -8.90 -12.28 -0.12
C GLY A 184 -7.73 -11.49 0.48
N HIS A 185 -6.69 -12.17 0.93
CA HIS A 185 -5.48 -11.54 1.47
C HIS A 185 -4.41 -11.43 0.40
N ARG A 186 -3.49 -10.49 0.60
CA ARG A 186 -2.28 -10.35 -0.22
C ARG A 186 -1.08 -10.01 0.64
N ARG A 187 0.08 -10.55 0.29
CA ARG A 187 1.34 -10.21 0.95
C ARG A 187 2.11 -9.21 0.09
N LEU A 188 2.57 -8.13 0.72
CA LEU A 188 3.45 -7.15 0.12
C LEU A 188 4.79 -7.17 0.85
N THR A 189 5.88 -7.06 0.08
CA THR A 189 7.24 -6.93 0.60
C THR A 189 7.94 -5.74 -0.07
N MET A 190 8.54 -4.85 0.71
CA MET A 190 9.30 -3.69 0.20
C MET A 190 10.79 -4.01 0.19
N ILE A 191 11.34 -4.37 -0.97
CA ILE A 191 12.73 -4.80 -1.11
C ILE A 191 13.61 -3.62 -1.52
N PRO A 192 14.56 -3.14 -0.68
CA PRO A 192 15.48 -2.09 -1.04
C PRO A 192 16.30 -2.46 -2.29
N ARG A 193 16.42 -1.53 -3.23
CA ARG A 193 17.29 -1.69 -4.38
C ARG A 193 18.66 -1.10 -4.05
N GLN A 194 19.72 -1.84 -4.38
CA GLN A 194 21.04 -1.25 -4.36
C GLN A 194 21.09 -0.13 -5.42
N PRO A 195 21.70 1.03 -5.12
CA PRO A 195 21.88 2.08 -6.10
C PRO A 195 22.64 1.49 -7.30
N SER A 196 22.03 1.57 -8.48
CA SER A 196 22.62 1.04 -9.71
C SER A 196 24.01 1.66 -9.91
N ALA A 197 25.02 0.81 -10.14
CA ALA A 197 26.40 1.22 -10.39
C ALA A 197 26.54 2.21 -11.57
N ALA A 198 25.51 2.35 -12.40
CA ALA A 198 25.45 3.33 -13.49
C ALA A 198 25.60 4.79 -13.02
N VAL A 199 25.15 5.14 -11.81
CA VAL A 199 25.26 6.52 -11.29
C VAL A 199 26.69 6.85 -10.84
N ARG A 200 27.52 5.86 -10.45
CA ARG A 200 28.92 6.10 -10.03
C ARG A 200 29.85 6.42 -11.20
N ARG A 201 29.48 6.12 -12.46
CA ARG A 201 30.32 6.41 -13.64
C ARG A 201 30.16 7.83 -14.19
N ALA A 202 29.11 8.57 -13.81
CA ALA A 202 28.89 9.93 -14.29
C ALA A 202 29.72 11.01 -13.54
N HIS A 203 30.32 10.67 -12.39
CA HIS A 203 31.09 11.62 -11.57
C HIS A 203 32.61 11.55 -11.74
N LEU A 204 33.11 10.79 -12.71
CA LEU A 204 34.53 10.74 -13.06
C LEU A 204 34.73 11.22 -14.50
N THR A 205 34.38 12.47 -14.78
CA THR A 205 34.84 13.14 -16.00
C THR A 205 36.15 13.84 -15.69
N VAL A 206 37.20 13.32 -16.31
CA VAL A 206 38.61 13.71 -16.26
C VAL A 206 38.81 15.19 -16.58
N VAL A 207 39.56 15.91 -15.73
CA VAL A 207 40.11 17.24 -16.02
C VAL A 207 41.26 17.06 -17.03
N PRO A 208 41.26 17.69 -18.22
CA PRO A 208 42.42 17.67 -19.09
C PRO A 208 43.50 18.60 -18.53
N ALA A 209 44.73 18.11 -18.46
CA ALA A 209 45.90 18.89 -18.04
C ALA A 209 46.20 20.02 -19.04
N PRO A 210 46.66 21.20 -18.58
CA PRO A 210 47.02 22.30 -19.47
C PRO A 210 48.29 21.98 -20.25
N GLN A 211 48.23 22.11 -21.58
CA GLN A 211 49.41 22.04 -22.44
C GLN A 211 50.19 23.34 -22.34
N THR A 212 51.51 23.21 -22.17
CA THR A 212 52.49 24.30 -22.11
C THR A 212 52.91 24.70 -23.51
#